data_AF-A0AAD8A220-F1
#
_entry.id   AF-A0AAD8A220-F1
#
_cell.length_a   1.000
_cell.length_b   1.000
_cell.length_c   1.000
_cell.angle_alpha   90.00
_cell.angle_beta   90.00
_cell.angle_gamma   90.00
#
_symmetry.space_group_name_H-M   'P 1'
#
loop_
_entity.id
_entity.type
_entity.pdbx_description
1 polymer ?
#
loop_
_entity_poly.entity_id
_entity_poly.type
_entity_poly.pdbx_seq_one_letter_code
_entity_poly.pdbx_strand_id
1 'polypeptide(L)'
;MVTGEFEATSMPFKYFPFTSHVLFVLFIFLVTIVLLNLLIGLAVGDTKEVRDGAELLSNIYRIKFVTDTEKILRDLHVVFSELLKRPNFCRPAIRFLLRFISKRISLFPKEIPDYQVSVYPNQKCTILFKDVEVDTGIEKYCPTGCWNLILDEEIVKKAINIEQMKQNIK
;
A
#
# COMPACT_ATOMS: atom_id res chain seq x y z
N MET A 1 0.29 -30.46 27.11
CA MET A 1 -0.87 -29.71 27.66
C MET A 1 -1.23 -28.51 26.80
N VAL A 2 -0.28 -27.65 26.45
CA VAL A 2 -0.53 -26.46 25.61
C VAL A 2 -1.12 -26.81 24.24
N THR A 3 -0.71 -27.92 23.63
CA THR A 3 -1.24 -28.46 22.37
C THR A 3 -2.37 -29.49 22.56
N GLY A 4 -2.85 -29.71 23.79
CA GLY A 4 -3.90 -30.69 24.10
C GLY A 4 -3.43 -32.14 24.35
N GLU A 5 -2.20 -32.50 23.95
CA GLU A 5 -1.73 -33.90 24.00
C GLU A 5 -1.13 -34.36 25.35
N PHE A 6 -1.79 -34.04 26.47
CA PHE A 6 -1.29 -34.49 27.78
C PHE A 6 -2.10 -35.62 28.36
N GLU A 7 -1.46 -36.78 28.50
CA GLU A 7 -2.03 -37.96 29.15
C GLU A 7 -1.83 -37.88 30.67
N ALA A 8 -2.85 -37.40 31.39
CA ALA A 8 -2.81 -37.28 32.85
C ALA A 8 -2.99 -38.63 33.59
N THR A 9 -3.40 -39.68 32.88
CA THR A 9 -3.77 -40.99 33.44
C THR A 9 -2.58 -41.75 34.05
N SER A 10 -1.35 -41.46 33.62
CA SER A 10 -0.13 -42.15 34.07
C SER A 10 0.61 -41.43 35.21
N MET A 11 0.10 -40.31 35.73
CA MET A 11 0.81 -39.50 36.71
C MET A 11 0.61 -40.00 38.15
N PRO A 12 1.68 -40.29 38.92
CA PRO A 12 1.56 -40.91 40.24
C PRO A 12 1.23 -39.88 41.34
N PHE A 13 -0.04 -39.48 41.45
CA PHE A 13 -0.54 -38.59 42.52
C PHE A 13 -0.68 -39.25 43.90
N LYS A 14 0.05 -40.33 44.17
CA LYS A 14 -0.17 -41.22 45.33
C LYS A 14 0.35 -40.66 46.66
N TYR A 15 1.41 -39.86 46.65
CA TYR A 15 2.07 -39.42 47.89
C TYR A 15 1.39 -38.20 48.54
N PHE A 16 0.85 -37.28 47.74
CA PHE A 16 0.16 -36.08 48.21
C PHE A 16 -1.07 -35.77 47.33
N PRO A 17 -2.11 -36.60 47.39
CA PRO A 17 -3.21 -36.57 46.42
C PRO A 17 -3.90 -35.21 46.36
N PHE A 18 -4.18 -34.57 47.49
CA PHE A 18 -4.85 -33.28 47.50
C PHE A 18 -3.99 -32.16 46.92
N THR A 19 -2.77 -31.98 47.42
CA THR A 19 -1.86 -30.92 47.00
C THR A 19 -1.48 -31.05 45.52
N SER A 20 -1.21 -32.27 45.04
CA SER A 20 -0.86 -32.50 43.64
C SER A 20 -2.01 -32.22 42.67
N HIS A 21 -3.26 -32.57 43.04
CA HIS A 21 -4.42 -32.23 42.20
C HIS A 21 -4.68 -30.72 42.15
N VAL A 22 -4.56 -30.03 43.28
CA VAL A 22 -4.72 -28.57 43.33
C VAL A 22 -3.65 -27.87 42.48
N LEU A 23 -2.38 -28.26 42.61
CA LEU A 23 -1.30 -27.71 41.79
C LEU A 23 -1.49 -28.01 40.30
N PHE A 24 -1.99 -29.19 39.95
CA PHE A 24 -2.25 -29.58 38.58
C PHE A 24 -3.38 -28.75 37.94
N VAL A 25 -4.50 -28.55 38.64
CA VAL A 25 -5.60 -27.70 38.17
C VAL A 25 -5.16 -26.25 38.03
N LEU A 26 -4.40 -25.74 39.00
CA LEU A 26 -3.83 -24.39 38.96
C LEU A 26 -2.88 -24.25 37.75
N PHE A 27 -2.05 -25.25 37.48
CA PHE A 27 -1.15 -25.27 36.33
C PHE A 27 -1.91 -25.23 35.01
N ILE A 28 -2.98 -26.02 34.86
CA ILE A 28 -3.85 -25.96 33.67
C ILE A 28 -4.42 -24.55 33.52
N PHE A 29 -5.07 -24.03 34.57
CA PHE A 29 -5.69 -22.71 34.54
C PHE A 29 -4.70 -21.60 34.13
N LEU A 30 -3.51 -21.60 34.73
CA LEU A 30 -2.48 -20.60 34.43
C LEU A 30 -1.94 -20.73 33.00
N VAL A 31 -1.68 -21.95 32.52
CA VAL A 31 -1.05 -22.15 31.21
C VAL A 31 -2.04 -22.08 30.05
N THR A 32 -3.21 -22.71 30.17
CA THR A 32 -4.17 -22.79 29.06
C THR A 32 -5.08 -21.57 28.98
N ILE A 33 -5.45 -20.96 30.12
CA ILE A 33 -6.38 -19.84 30.15
C ILE A 33 -5.62 -18.53 30.30
N VAL A 34 -4.78 -18.37 31.33
CA VAL A 34 -4.13 -17.08 31.59
C VAL A 34 -3.03 -16.77 30.58
N LEU A 35 -2.07 -17.67 30.38
CA LEU A 35 -0.93 -17.44 29.49
C LEU A 35 -1.34 -17.35 28.02
N LEU A 36 -2.30 -18.16 27.55
CA LEU A 36 -2.77 -18.10 26.17
C LEU A 36 -3.53 -16.79 25.89
N ASN A 37 -4.43 -16.38 26.79
CA ASN A 37 -5.16 -15.13 26.64
C ASN A 37 -4.23 -13.92 26.72
N LEU A 38 -3.20 -13.98 27.56
CA LEU A 38 -2.19 -12.92 27.65
C LEU A 38 -1.33 -12.87 26.38
N LEU A 39 -0.88 -14.01 25.86
CA LEU A 39 -0.07 -14.07 24.64
C LEU A 39 -0.85 -13.56 23.41
N ILE A 40 -2.11 -14.00 23.25
CA ILE A 40 -2.98 -13.50 22.18
C ILE A 40 -3.28 -12.01 22.39
N GLY A 41 -3.53 -11.57 23.63
CA GLY A 41 -3.80 -10.17 23.96
C GLY A 41 -2.63 -9.24 23.65
N LEU A 42 -1.40 -9.66 23.97
CA LEU A 42 -0.17 -8.93 23.63
C LEU A 42 0.04 -8.88 22.11
N ALA A 43 -0.09 -10.02 21.43
CA ALA A 43 0.06 -10.08 19.97
C ALA A 43 -0.99 -9.24 19.23
N VAL A 44 -2.23 -9.16 19.74
CA VAL A 44 -3.27 -8.29 19.18
C VAL A 44 -2.98 -6.81 19.45
N GLY A 45 -2.30 -6.48 20.55
CA GLY A 45 -1.80 -5.13 20.80
C GLY A 45 -0.78 -4.72 19.74
N ASP A 46 0.24 -5.55 19.54
CA ASP A 46 1.32 -5.28 18.58
C ASP A 46 0.83 -5.27 17.13
N THR A 47 -0.12 -6.16 16.77
CA THR A 47 -0.66 -6.19 15.40
C THR A 47 -1.59 -5.02 15.09
N LYS A 48 -2.22 -4.38 16.08
CA LYS A 48 -3.05 -3.18 15.85
C LYS A 48 -2.18 -1.97 15.46
N GLU A 49 -1.10 -1.72 16.18
CA GLU A 49 -0.17 -0.63 15.86
C GLU A 49 0.48 -0.85 14.48
N VAL A 50 0.87 -2.09 14.18
CA VAL A 50 1.41 -2.45 12.86
C VAL A 50 0.34 -2.27 11.77
N ARG A 51 -0.93 -2.61 12.03
CA ARG A 51 -2.03 -2.47 11.05
C ARG A 51 -2.31 -1.02 10.68
N ASP A 52 -2.32 -0.12 11.66
CA ASP A 52 -2.58 1.30 11.43
C ASP A 52 -1.48 1.93 10.55
N GLY A 53 -0.22 1.55 10.77
CA GLY A 53 0.89 1.92 9.87
C GLY A 53 0.85 1.19 8.52
N ALA A 54 0.33 -0.03 8.48
CA ALA A 54 0.28 -0.86 7.28
C ALA A 54 -0.70 -0.33 6.23
N GLU A 55 -1.78 0.37 6.58
CA GLU A 55 -2.68 0.97 5.59
C GLU A 55 -1.97 2.06 4.77
N LEU A 56 -1.28 2.98 5.44
CA LEU A 56 -0.47 4.00 4.79
C LEU A 56 0.65 3.36 3.95
N LEU A 57 1.36 2.40 4.54
CA LEU A 57 2.46 1.72 3.88
C LEU A 57 1.98 0.91 2.67
N SER A 58 0.80 0.28 2.76
CA SER A 58 0.14 -0.41 1.64
C SER A 58 -0.15 0.55 0.49
N ASN A 59 -0.66 1.74 0.79
CA ASN A 59 -0.90 2.77 -0.23
C ASN A 59 0.41 3.23 -0.88
N ILE A 60 1.46 3.47 -0.10
CA ILE A 60 2.79 3.83 -0.61
C ILE A 60 3.31 2.72 -1.54
N TYR A 61 3.25 1.46 -1.13
CA TYR A 61 3.69 0.34 -1.96
C TYR A 61 2.84 0.16 -3.22
N ARG A 62 1.53 0.39 -3.16
CA ARG A 62 0.65 0.37 -4.34
C ARG A 62 1.07 1.42 -5.36
N ILE A 63 1.30 2.66 -4.90
CA ILE A 63 1.76 3.75 -5.78
C ILE A 63 3.12 3.40 -6.38
N LYS A 64 4.08 2.95 -5.55
CA LYS A 64 5.41 2.55 -6.00
C LYS A 64 5.35 1.43 -7.05
N PHE A 65 4.53 0.41 -6.79
CA PHE A 65 4.34 -0.70 -7.71
C PHE A 65 3.76 -0.25 -9.05
N VAL A 66 2.75 0.63 -9.04
CA VAL A 66 2.19 1.21 -10.27
C VAL A 66 3.27 2.00 -11.02
N THR A 67 3.99 2.90 -10.34
CA THR A 67 5.05 3.71 -10.96
C THR A 67 6.16 2.85 -11.56
N ASP A 68 6.62 1.82 -10.85
CA ASP A 68 7.67 0.92 -11.34
C ASP A 68 7.17 0.08 -12.53
N THR A 69 5.92 -0.38 -12.48
CA THR A 69 5.28 -1.10 -13.59
C THR A 69 5.14 -0.20 -14.82
N GLU A 70 4.76 1.07 -14.65
CA GLU A 70 4.66 2.06 -15.73
C GLU A 70 6.03 2.32 -16.39
N LYS A 71 7.11 2.42 -15.60
CA LYS A 71 8.47 2.58 -16.12
C LYS A 71 8.88 1.39 -16.97
N ILE A 72 8.72 0.17 -16.44
CA ILE A 72 9.08 -1.06 -17.16
C ILE A 72 8.30 -1.16 -18.48
N LEU A 73 7.00 -0.87 -18.46
CA LEU A 73 6.16 -0.93 -19.67
C LEU A 73 6.51 0.17 -20.68
N ARG A 74 6.92 1.37 -20.22
CA ARG A 74 7.40 2.45 -21.10
C ARG A 74 8.70 2.04 -21.77
N ASP A 75 9.65 1.51 -21.02
CA ASP A 75 10.94 1.05 -21.56
C ASP A 75 10.73 -0.10 -22.55
N LEU A 76 9.84 -1.04 -22.22
CA LEU A 76 9.43 -2.12 -23.12
C LEU A 76 8.81 -1.58 -24.41
N HIS A 77 7.95 -0.55 -24.33
CA HIS A 77 7.36 0.08 -25.51
C HIS A 77 8.43 0.68 -26.43
N VAL A 78 9.43 1.39 -25.88
CA VAL A 78 10.53 1.97 -26.66
C VAL A 78 11.31 0.86 -27.38
N VAL A 79 11.72 -0.18 -26.65
CA VAL A 79 12.49 -1.32 -27.23
C VAL A 79 11.68 -2.06 -28.30
N PHE A 80 10.41 -2.37 -28.06
CA PHE A 80 9.55 -3.04 -29.05
C PHE A 80 9.30 -2.16 -30.27
N SER A 81 9.15 -0.84 -30.08
CA SER A 81 8.97 0.10 -31.19
C SER A 81 10.20 0.15 -32.10
N GLU A 82 11.41 0.01 -31.55
CA GLU A 82 12.65 -0.09 -32.32
C GLU A 82 12.79 -1.45 -33.02
N LEU A 83 12.45 -2.56 -32.35
CA LEU A 83 12.47 -3.89 -32.95
C LEU A 83 11.50 -4.03 -34.13
N LEU A 84 10.33 -3.38 -34.05
CA LEU A 84 9.30 -3.36 -35.09
C LEU A 84 9.61 -2.45 -36.29
N LYS A 85 10.70 -1.68 -36.26
CA LYS A 85 11.24 -0.98 -37.45
C LYS A 85 11.95 -1.94 -38.40
N ARG A 86 12.19 -3.20 -38.00
CA ARG A 86 12.77 -4.21 -38.89
C ARG A 86 11.72 -4.74 -39.89
N PRO A 87 12.03 -4.75 -41.20
CA PRO A 87 11.04 -4.90 -42.27
C PRO A 87 10.33 -6.27 -42.32
N ASN A 88 10.87 -7.30 -41.66
CA ASN A 88 10.36 -8.67 -41.77
C ASN A 88 9.39 -9.10 -40.64
N PHE A 89 9.11 -8.23 -39.66
CA PHE A 89 8.27 -8.58 -38.51
C PHE A 89 7.02 -7.69 -38.41
N CYS A 90 6.24 -7.65 -39.49
CA CYS A 90 5.02 -6.86 -39.57
C CYS A 90 3.76 -7.73 -39.35
N ARG A 91 3.29 -7.83 -38.10
CA ARG A 91 1.86 -8.06 -37.83
C ARG A 91 1.21 -6.74 -37.39
N PRO A 92 0.23 -6.19 -38.15
CA PRO A 92 -0.46 -4.94 -37.79
C PRO A 92 -1.16 -5.03 -36.44
N ALA A 93 -1.56 -6.24 -36.02
CA ALA A 93 -2.15 -6.50 -34.71
C ALA A 93 -1.22 -6.16 -33.52
N ILE A 94 0.09 -6.45 -33.63
CA ILE A 94 1.05 -6.18 -32.54
C ILE A 94 1.28 -4.68 -32.39
N ARG A 95 1.38 -3.95 -33.51
CA ARG A 95 1.50 -2.49 -33.52
C ARG A 95 0.25 -1.82 -32.92
N PHE A 96 -0.94 -2.33 -33.24
CA PHE A 96 -2.19 -1.83 -32.68
C PHE A 96 -2.26 -2.08 -31.16
N LEU A 97 -1.93 -3.31 -30.74
CA LEU A 97 -1.92 -3.71 -29.34
C LEU A 97 -0.93 -2.85 -28.52
N LEU A 98 0.31 -2.68 -28.99
CA LEU A 98 1.31 -1.86 -28.31
C LEU A 98 0.92 -0.38 -28.21
N ARG A 99 0.25 0.17 -29.23
CA ARG A 99 -0.24 1.56 -29.23
C ARG A 99 -1.44 1.74 -28.29
N PHE A 100 -2.30 0.73 -28.20
CA PHE A 100 -3.44 0.73 -27.27
C PHE A 100 -2.95 0.66 -25.82
N ILE A 101 -1.97 -0.20 -25.58
CA ILE A 101 -1.29 -0.42 -24.31
C ILE A 101 -0.57 0.86 -23.87
N SER A 102 0.24 1.50 -24.72
CA SER A 102 0.98 2.71 -24.32
C SER A 102 0.08 3.91 -23.98
N LYS A 103 -1.06 4.07 -24.67
CA LYS A 103 -2.05 5.12 -24.36
C LYS A 103 -2.78 4.93 -23.04
N ARG A 104 -2.85 3.69 -22.53
CA ARG A 104 -3.59 3.36 -21.30
C ARG A 104 -2.68 3.23 -20.07
N ILE A 105 -1.37 3.12 -20.26
CA ILE A 105 -0.41 2.84 -19.17
C ILE A 105 0.14 4.10 -18.51
N SER A 106 0.15 5.26 -19.16
CA SER A 106 0.71 6.47 -18.56
C SER A 106 -0.34 7.17 -17.69
N LEU A 107 -0.62 6.68 -16.48
CA LEU A 107 -1.52 7.37 -15.54
C LEU A 107 -0.84 8.64 -14.99
N PHE A 108 0.48 8.60 -14.81
CA PHE A 108 1.29 9.75 -14.43
C PHE A 108 2.34 10.02 -15.52
N PRO A 109 2.02 10.84 -16.54
CA PRO A 109 3.04 11.29 -17.47
C PRO A 109 4.14 12.01 -16.69
N LYS A 110 5.38 11.80 -17.14
CA LYS A 110 6.63 12.26 -16.52
C LYS A 110 6.51 13.58 -15.75
N GLU A 111 7.01 13.49 -14.51
CA GLU A 111 7.67 14.58 -13.78
C GLU A 111 6.79 15.82 -13.55
N ILE A 112 5.94 15.76 -12.52
CA ILE A 112 5.52 17.00 -11.83
C ILE A 112 6.81 17.65 -11.33
N PRO A 113 7.17 18.85 -11.82
CA PRO A 113 8.39 19.51 -11.37
C PRO A 113 8.29 19.72 -9.85
N ASP A 114 9.40 19.44 -9.15
CA ASP A 114 9.51 19.47 -7.69
C ASP A 114 8.66 18.45 -6.90
N TYR A 115 7.97 17.50 -7.55
CA TYR A 115 6.99 16.58 -6.91
C TYR A 115 5.94 17.32 -6.07
N GLN A 116 5.71 18.61 -6.36
CA GLN A 116 4.81 19.47 -5.63
C GLN A 116 3.54 19.73 -6.42
N VAL A 117 2.42 19.42 -5.80
CA VAL A 117 1.08 19.72 -6.32
C VAL A 117 0.49 20.80 -5.42
N SER A 118 0.21 21.97 -5.99
CA SER A 118 -0.44 23.06 -5.24
C SER A 118 -1.95 22.96 -5.43
N VAL A 119 -2.67 22.81 -4.32
CA VAL A 119 -4.13 22.74 -4.31
C VAL A 119 -4.66 23.97 -3.61
N TYR A 120 -5.57 24.70 -4.25
CA TYR A 120 -6.18 25.91 -3.70
C TYR A 120 -7.58 25.60 -3.18
N PRO A 121 -7.78 25.46 -1.85
CA PRO A 121 -9.09 25.11 -1.28
C PRO A 121 -10.15 26.15 -1.61
N ASN A 122 -9.75 27.43 -1.59
CA ASN A 122 -10.62 28.58 -1.81
C ASN A 122 -10.93 28.85 -3.29
N GLN A 123 -10.33 28.10 -4.22
CA GLN A 123 -10.54 28.24 -5.66
C GLN A 123 -11.05 26.91 -6.24
N LYS A 124 -12.20 26.44 -5.75
CA LYS A 124 -12.86 25.19 -6.20
C LYS A 124 -11.95 23.96 -6.15
N CYS A 125 -11.02 23.90 -5.20
CA CYS A 125 -10.05 22.79 -5.10
C CYS A 125 -9.24 22.57 -6.38
N THR A 126 -8.94 23.64 -7.12
CA THR A 126 -8.19 23.57 -8.38
C THR A 126 -6.76 23.13 -8.10
N ILE A 127 -6.28 22.17 -8.90
CA ILE A 127 -4.92 21.67 -8.88
C ILE A 127 -4.07 22.49 -9.86
N LEU A 128 -3.03 23.16 -9.35
CA LEU A 128 -1.99 23.79 -10.16
C LEU A 128 -0.72 22.93 -10.11
N PHE A 129 -0.26 22.54 -11.29
CA PHE A 129 1.10 22.08 -11.48
C PHE A 129 1.97 23.31 -11.72
N LYS A 130 3.05 23.45 -10.95
CA LYS A 130 4.05 24.49 -11.20
C LYS A 130 4.58 24.29 -12.61
N ASP A 131 4.58 25.35 -13.41
CA ASP A 131 4.74 25.25 -14.87
C ASP A 131 5.96 24.43 -15.27
N VAL A 132 5.71 23.44 -16.12
CA VAL A 132 6.74 22.76 -16.89
C VAL A 132 7.13 23.74 -18.00
N GLU A 133 8.35 24.28 -17.97
CA GLU A 133 8.98 24.77 -19.20
C GLU A 133 9.15 23.56 -20.12
N VAL A 134 8.15 23.35 -20.99
CA VAL A 134 8.13 22.26 -21.95
C VAL A 134 9.20 22.56 -22.99
N ASP A 135 10.41 22.08 -22.76
CA ASP A 135 11.44 22.05 -23.78
C ASP A 135 10.95 21.15 -24.93
N THR A 136 10.96 21.72 -26.12
CA THR A 136 10.34 21.18 -27.33
C THR A 136 11.00 19.86 -27.72
N GLY A 137 10.29 18.73 -27.60
CA GLY A 137 10.78 17.51 -28.24
C GLY A 137 10.15 16.16 -27.91
N ILE A 138 9.32 16.03 -26.86
CA ILE A 138 8.77 14.71 -26.50
C ILE A 138 7.24 14.76 -26.40
N GLU A 139 6.62 13.82 -27.11
CA GLU A 139 5.19 13.64 -27.31
C GLU A 139 4.36 13.89 -26.05
N LYS A 140 3.33 14.74 -26.21
CA LYS A 140 2.30 15.04 -25.20
C LYS A 140 1.56 13.76 -24.79
N TYR A 141 1.94 13.15 -23.68
CA TYR A 141 1.23 12.02 -23.07
C TYR A 141 -0.12 12.40 -22.41
N CYS A 142 -0.68 13.59 -22.66
CA CYS A 142 -2.07 13.94 -22.32
C CYS A 142 -2.74 14.47 -23.61
N PRO A 143 -3.48 13.64 -24.38
CA PRO A 143 -3.97 13.99 -25.73
C PRO A 143 -4.95 15.18 -25.76
N THR A 144 -5.48 15.59 -24.61
CA THR A 144 -6.40 16.74 -24.47
C THR A 144 -5.83 17.86 -23.61
N GLY A 145 -4.59 17.76 -23.14
CA GLY A 145 -4.07 18.66 -22.12
C GLY A 145 -4.81 18.45 -20.79
N CYS A 146 -4.05 18.34 -19.71
CA CYS A 146 -4.61 18.11 -18.39
C CYS A 146 -4.98 19.48 -17.78
N TRP A 147 -5.97 20.16 -18.37
CA TRP A 147 -6.48 21.46 -17.91
C TRP A 147 -7.70 21.24 -17.01
N ASN A 148 -7.85 22.03 -15.94
CA ASN A 148 -8.99 22.00 -15.01
C ASN A 148 -9.15 20.71 -14.18
N LEU A 149 -8.07 20.21 -13.61
CA LEU A 149 -8.14 19.14 -12.60
C LEU A 149 -8.64 19.72 -11.28
N ILE A 150 -9.73 19.15 -10.76
CA ILE A 150 -10.36 19.52 -9.51
C ILE A 150 -10.15 18.37 -8.53
N LEU A 151 -9.59 18.67 -7.36
CA LEU A 151 -9.49 17.69 -6.29
C LEU A 151 -10.84 17.57 -5.58
N ASP A 152 -11.19 16.35 -5.16
CA ASP A 152 -12.40 16.09 -4.38
C ASP A 152 -12.40 16.92 -3.10
N GLU A 153 -13.52 17.61 -2.85
CA GLU A 153 -13.68 18.53 -1.73
C GLU A 153 -13.58 17.81 -0.38
N GLU A 154 -14.02 16.56 -0.27
CA GLU A 154 -13.88 15.77 0.97
C GLU A 154 -12.41 15.47 1.27
N ILE A 155 -11.62 15.19 0.25
CA ILE A 155 -10.18 14.94 0.39
C ILE A 155 -9.48 16.22 0.86
N VAL A 156 -9.84 17.37 0.28
CA VAL A 156 -9.30 18.67 0.71
C VAL A 156 -9.66 18.98 2.16
N LYS A 157 -10.91 18.76 2.56
CA LYS A 157 -11.35 18.96 3.96
C LYS A 157 -10.55 18.08 4.94
N LYS A 158 -10.35 16.81 4.61
CA LYS A 158 -9.53 15.89 5.43
C LYS A 158 -8.09 16.38 5.53
N ALA A 159 -7.49 16.82 4.43
CA ALA A 159 -6.12 17.33 4.42
C ALA A 159 -5.95 18.60 5.28
N ILE A 160 -6.89 19.54 5.19
CA ILE A 160 -6.89 20.76 6.02
C ILE A 160 -6.98 20.40 7.51
N ASN A 161 -7.85 19.47 7.88
CA ASN A 161 -7.99 19.04 9.28
C ASN A 161 -6.68 18.43 9.82
N ILE A 162 -5.97 17.65 9.02
CA ILE A 162 -4.67 17.05 9.41
C ILE A 162 -3.61 18.15 9.64
N GLU A 163 -3.55 19.16 8.78
CA GLU A 163 -2.60 20.28 8.95
C GLU A 163 -2.92 21.12 10.19
N GLN A 164 -4.20 21.37 10.49
CA GLN A 164 -4.62 22.03 11.72
C GLN A 164 -4.25 21.23 12.97
N MET A 165 -4.41 19.90 12.94
CA MET A 165 -3.98 19.02 14.04
C MET A 165 -2.46 19.10 14.28
N LYS A 166 -1.64 19.15 13.22
CA LYS A 166 -0.18 19.30 13.35
C LYS A 166 0.22 20.63 14.00
N GLN A 167 -0.47 21.73 13.67
CA GLN A 167 -0.18 23.05 14.23
C GLN A 167 -0.49 23.14 15.73
N ASN A 168 -1.50 22.40 16.20
CA ASN A 168 -1.89 22.35 17.62
C ASN A 168 -0.98 21.49 18.51
N ILE A 169 -0.04 20.74 17.93
CA ILE A 169 0.90 19.87 18.66
C ILE A 169 2.25 20.58 18.90
N LYS A 170 2.47 21.76 18.30
CA LYS A 170 3.61 22.65 18.60
C LYS A 170 3.25 23.68 19.66
#